data_AF-A0A1I5CSE9-F1
#
_entry.id   AF-A0A1I5CSE9-F1
#
_cell.length_a   1.000
_cell.length_b   1.000
_cell.length_c   1.000
_cell.angle_alpha   90.00
_cell.angle_beta   90.00
_cell.angle_gamma   90.00
#
_symmetry.space_group_name_H-M   'P 1'
#
loop_
_entity.id
_entity.type
_entity.pdbx_description
1 polymer ?
#
loop_
_entity_poly.entity_id
_entity_poly.type
_entity_poly.pdbx_seq_one_letter_code
_entity_poly.pdbx_strand_id
1 'polypeptide(L)'
;MKNLLSAVFVILLLLSACSKKETPGFAADEQVKIHYDTAAVDSFSAGATSVDIVRQIRMSSQKYQDSIKEAEKLKKEEQKLKEELEKENKKKLEEEKKKTEAEKKQKTSDTPPANGAKTE
;
A
#
# COMPACT_ATOMS: atom_id res chain seq x y z
N MET A 1 -74.90 71.30 -7.30
CA MET A 1 -73.71 70.50 -6.97
C MET A 1 -73.34 69.56 -8.12
N LYS A 2 -72.99 70.10 -9.30
CA LYS A 2 -72.67 69.29 -10.50
C LYS A 2 -71.16 69.08 -10.68
N ASN A 3 -70.38 70.08 -10.25
CA ASN A 3 -68.93 70.16 -10.49
C ASN A 3 -68.11 69.54 -9.35
N LEU A 4 -68.74 69.13 -8.25
CA LEU A 4 -68.06 68.45 -7.14
C LEU A 4 -67.69 67.02 -7.52
N LEU A 5 -68.57 66.32 -8.25
CA LEU A 5 -68.31 64.97 -8.71
C LEU A 5 -67.12 64.92 -9.69
N SER A 6 -67.02 65.90 -10.60
CA SER A 6 -65.87 66.01 -11.50
C SER A 6 -64.57 66.33 -10.77
N ALA A 7 -64.62 67.18 -9.73
CA ALA A 7 -63.45 67.51 -8.93
C ALA A 7 -62.93 66.29 -8.14
N VAL A 8 -63.82 65.53 -7.51
CA VAL A 8 -63.45 64.29 -6.79
C VAL A 8 -62.86 63.26 -7.75
N PHE A 9 -63.41 63.13 -8.96
CA PHE A 9 -62.89 62.20 -9.97
C PHE A 9 -61.47 62.55 -10.43
N VAL A 10 -61.18 63.84 -10.64
CA VAL A 10 -59.83 64.30 -10.99
C VAL A 10 -58.86 64.06 -9.85
N ILE A 11 -59.26 64.33 -8.60
CA ILE A 11 -58.41 64.08 -7.42
C ILE A 11 -58.09 62.58 -7.28
N LEU A 12 -59.07 61.70 -7.50
CA LEU A 12 -58.87 60.25 -7.43
C LEU A 12 -57.86 59.79 -8.49
N LEU A 13 -57.97 60.33 -9.72
CA LEU A 13 -57.04 60.04 -10.81
C LEU A 13 -55.60 60.46 -10.49
N LEU A 14 -55.41 61.64 -9.90
CA LEU A 14 -54.08 62.11 -9.48
C LEU A 14 -53.47 61.23 -8.38
N LEU A 15 -54.27 60.76 -7.43
CA LEU A 15 -53.80 59.85 -6.37
C LEU A 15 -53.40 58.47 -6.91
N SER A 16 -54.11 57.95 -7.91
CA SER A 16 -53.72 56.70 -8.58
C SER A 16 -52.48 56.83 -9.48
N ALA A 17 -52.25 58.01 -10.09
CA ALA A 17 -51.11 58.24 -10.97
C ALA A 17 -49.78 58.45 -10.21
N CYS A 18 -49.84 58.92 -8.96
CA CYS A 18 -48.67 59.09 -8.09
C CYS A 18 -48.43 57.92 -7.11
N SER A 19 -49.19 56.82 -7.23
CA SER A 19 -48.82 55.56 -6.57
C SER A 19 -47.64 54.97 -7.32
N LYS A 20 -46.45 55.49 -7.01
CA LYS A 20 -45.17 54.90 -7.41
C LYS A 20 -45.16 53.49 -6.80
N LYS A 21 -45.65 52.52 -7.56
CA LYS A 21 -45.36 51.12 -7.31
C LYS A 21 -43.87 51.04 -7.52
N GLU A 22 -43.12 50.96 -6.42
CA GLU A 22 -41.76 50.44 -6.42
C GLU A 22 -41.85 49.14 -7.22
N THR A 23 -41.50 49.20 -8.51
CA THR A 23 -41.21 48.00 -9.27
C THR A 23 -40.12 47.35 -8.44
N PRO A 24 -40.30 46.10 -7.93
CA PRO A 24 -39.20 45.43 -7.30
C PRO A 24 -38.09 45.47 -8.33
N GLY A 25 -37.06 46.26 -8.04
CA GLY A 25 -35.97 46.47 -8.97
C GLY A 25 -35.42 45.09 -9.31
N PHE A 26 -34.59 45.06 -10.34
CA PHE A 26 -33.61 43.99 -10.56
C PHE A 26 -32.66 43.74 -9.36
N ALA A 27 -33.00 44.25 -8.17
CA ALA A 27 -32.42 44.02 -6.85
C ALA A 27 -33.35 43.18 -5.96
N ALA A 28 -34.22 42.35 -6.53
CA ALA A 28 -34.39 41.04 -5.94
C ALA A 28 -33.03 40.35 -6.12
N ASP A 29 -32.10 40.64 -5.22
CA ASP A 29 -30.99 39.76 -4.92
C ASP A 29 -31.66 38.46 -4.48
N GLU A 30 -32.07 37.66 -5.47
CA GLU A 30 -32.21 36.24 -5.30
C GLU A 30 -30.84 35.85 -4.78
N GLN A 31 -30.74 35.71 -3.46
CA GLN A 31 -29.63 35.04 -2.82
C GLN A 31 -29.72 33.59 -3.31
N VAL A 32 -29.34 33.37 -4.57
CA VAL A 32 -28.95 32.08 -5.08
C VAL A 32 -27.71 31.78 -4.27
N LYS A 33 -27.92 31.19 -3.09
CA LYS A 33 -26.87 30.69 -2.25
C LYS A 33 -26.28 29.53 -3.04
N ILE A 34 -25.31 29.84 -3.89
CA ILE A 34 -24.64 28.85 -4.71
C ILE A 34 -24.01 27.87 -3.74
N HIS A 35 -24.60 26.69 -3.65
CA HIS A 35 -24.16 25.65 -2.76
C HIS A 35 -22.99 24.96 -3.45
N TYR A 36 -21.79 25.51 -3.25
CA TYR A 36 -20.59 24.80 -3.63
C TYR A 36 -20.42 23.65 -2.64
N ASP A 37 -20.11 22.46 -3.16
CA ASP A 37 -19.70 21.31 -2.37
C ASP A 37 -18.26 21.53 -1.88
N THR A 38 -18.07 22.61 -1.13
CA THR A 38 -16.81 22.98 -0.48
C THR A 38 -16.99 22.67 0.99
N ALA A 39 -17.09 21.38 1.31
CA ALA A 39 -16.53 20.96 2.58
C ALA A 39 -15.12 21.54 2.63
N ALA A 40 -14.83 22.39 3.62
CA ALA A 40 -13.48 22.91 3.82
C ALA A 40 -12.58 21.73 4.17
N VAL A 41 -12.09 21.03 3.14
CA VAL A 41 -11.01 20.06 3.28
C VAL A 41 -9.80 20.93 3.55
N ASP A 42 -9.50 21.12 4.82
CA ASP A 42 -8.28 21.76 5.28
C ASP A 42 -7.09 20.90 4.82
N SER A 43 -6.67 21.16 3.58
CA SER A 43 -5.53 20.55 2.92
C SER A 43 -4.20 20.96 3.54
N PHE A 44 -4.21 21.80 4.58
CA PHE A 44 -3.03 22.28 5.28
C PHE A 44 -2.91 21.74 6.71
N SER A 45 -3.88 20.95 7.17
CA SER A 45 -3.76 20.23 8.43
C SER A 45 -2.65 19.17 8.37
N ALA A 46 -1.99 18.92 9.51
CA ALA A 46 -0.94 17.91 9.60
C ALA A 46 -1.50 16.52 9.22
N GLY A 47 -0.99 15.94 8.13
CA GLY A 47 -1.46 14.65 7.60
C GLY A 47 -2.39 14.75 6.38
N ALA A 48 -2.76 15.96 5.95
CA ALA A 48 -3.43 16.15 4.67
C ALA A 48 -2.46 15.85 3.51
N THR A 49 -2.70 14.75 2.81
CA THR A 49 -1.93 14.33 1.63
C THR A 49 -2.87 14.19 0.43
N SER A 50 -2.42 14.56 -0.76
CA SER A 50 -3.21 14.38 -1.97
C SER A 50 -3.50 12.90 -2.25
N VAL A 51 -4.61 12.63 -2.95
CA VAL A 51 -5.03 11.27 -3.32
C VAL A 51 -3.92 10.51 -4.06
N ASP A 52 -3.15 11.20 -4.89
CA ASP A 52 -2.04 10.60 -5.64
C ASP A 52 -0.89 10.16 -4.74
N ILE A 53 -0.54 10.96 -3.72
CA ILE A 53 0.49 10.62 -2.74
C ILE A 53 0.04 9.42 -1.90
N VAL A 54 -1.21 9.40 -1.43
CA VAL A 54 -1.78 8.25 -0.71
C VAL A 54 -1.73 6.98 -1.56
N ARG A 55 -2.08 7.08 -2.85
CA ARG A 55 -2.03 5.97 -3.79
C ARG A 55 -0.59 5.47 -3.98
N GLN A 56 0.37 6.37 -4.15
CA GLN A 56 1.78 6.02 -4.30
C GLN A 56 2.33 5.32 -3.05
N ILE A 57 2.01 5.81 -1.86
CA ILE A 57 2.37 5.19 -0.57
C ILE A 57 1.78 3.79 -0.45
N ARG A 58 0.51 3.61 -0.83
CA ARG A 58 -0.14 2.29 -0.78
C ARG A 58 0.52 1.30 -1.73
N MET A 59 0.79 1.72 -2.97
CA MET A 59 1.46 0.88 -3.96
C MET A 59 2.89 0.51 -3.54
N SER A 60 3.67 1.46 -3.00
CA SER A 60 5.03 1.18 -2.56
C SER A 60 5.07 0.28 -1.32
N SER A 61 4.15 0.46 -0.38
CA SER A 61 4.02 -0.39 0.80
C SER A 61 3.69 -1.83 0.44
N GLN A 62 2.75 -2.05 -0.49
CA GLN A 62 2.42 -3.39 -0.98
C GLN A 62 3.62 -4.06 -1.65
N LYS A 63 4.30 -3.35 -2.57
CA LYS A 63 5.51 -3.87 -3.23
C LYS A 63 6.60 -4.27 -2.23
N TYR A 64 6.81 -3.46 -1.19
CA TYR A 64 7.78 -3.77 -0.15
C TYR A 64 7.41 -5.04 0.63
N GLN A 65 6.15 -5.17 1.03
CA GLN A 65 5.66 -6.38 1.71
C GLN A 65 5.80 -7.63 0.85
N ASP A 66 5.51 -7.52 -0.44
CA ASP A 66 5.63 -8.64 -1.37
C ASP A 66 7.10 -9.03 -1.58
N SER A 67 8.01 -8.05 -1.68
CA SER A 67 9.45 -8.29 -1.74
C SER A 67 9.98 -8.99 -0.50
N ILE A 68 9.52 -8.63 0.71
CA ILE A 68 9.90 -9.35 1.94
C ILE A 68 9.45 -10.80 1.88
N LYS A 69 8.21 -11.06 1.46
CA LYS A 69 7.68 -12.43 1.36
C LYS A 69 8.45 -13.26 0.34
N GLU A 70 8.83 -12.67 -0.79
CA GLU A 70 9.65 -13.33 -1.80
C GLU A 70 11.04 -13.68 -1.26
N ALA A 71 11.71 -12.71 -0.61
CA ALA A 71 13.00 -12.96 0.03
C ALA A 71 12.92 -14.04 1.11
N GLU A 72 11.83 -14.11 1.87
CA GLU A 72 11.60 -15.16 2.86
C GLU A 72 11.42 -16.54 2.22
N LYS A 73 10.71 -16.62 1.08
CA LYS A 73 10.55 -17.88 0.33
C LYS A 73 11.88 -18.39 -0.20
N LEU A 74 12.68 -17.52 -0.83
CA LEU A 74 13.99 -17.87 -1.34
C LEU A 74 14.92 -18.38 -0.23
N LYS A 75 14.91 -17.72 0.94
CA LYS A 75 15.68 -18.20 2.11
C LYS A 75 15.24 -19.58 2.57
N LYS A 76 13.95 -19.88 2.57
CA LYS A 76 13.43 -21.21 2.94
C LYS A 76 13.85 -22.28 1.94
N GLU A 77 13.86 -21.96 0.65
CA GLU A 77 14.32 -22.87 -0.39
C GLU A 77 15.84 -23.13 -0.28
N GLU A 78 16.65 -22.09 -0.09
CA GLU A 78 18.08 -22.23 0.17
C GLU A 78 18.38 -23.08 1.41
N GLN A 79 17.62 -22.90 2.49
CA GLN A 79 17.78 -23.70 3.71
C GLN A 79 17.47 -25.18 3.44
N LYS A 80 16.37 -25.48 2.73
CA LYS A 80 16.03 -26.86 2.35
C LYS A 80 17.11 -27.52 1.51
N LEU A 81 17.62 -26.80 0.50
CA LEU A 81 18.71 -27.31 -0.35
C LEU A 81 19.99 -27.54 0.45
N LYS A 82 20.34 -26.62 1.37
CA LYS A 82 21.50 -26.80 2.26
C LYS A 82 21.32 -28.00 3.18
N GLU A 83 20.14 -28.20 3.76
CA GLU A 83 19.84 -29.36 4.60
C GLU A 83 19.90 -30.68 3.84
N GLU A 84 19.39 -30.72 2.60
CA GLU A 84 19.47 -31.90 1.72
C GLU A 84 20.92 -32.21 1.36
N LEU A 85 21.71 -31.19 1.01
CA LEU A 85 23.12 -31.32 0.66
C LEU A 85 23.98 -31.74 1.87
N GLU A 86 23.68 -31.24 3.07
CA GLU A 86 24.32 -31.69 4.31
C GLU A 86 23.98 -33.15 4.63
N LYS A 87 22.72 -33.56 4.45
CA LYS A 87 22.30 -34.96 4.64
C LYS A 87 22.98 -35.89 3.63
N GLU A 88 23.10 -35.47 2.38
CA GLU A 88 23.81 -36.24 1.35
C GLU A 88 25.31 -36.32 1.63
N ASN A 89 25.96 -35.22 2.01
CA ASN A 89 27.38 -35.20 2.36
C ASN A 89 27.69 -36.07 3.58
N LYS A 90 26.83 -36.05 4.61
CA LYS A 90 26.98 -36.94 5.78
C LYS A 90 26.88 -38.42 5.39
N LYS A 91 25.93 -38.78 4.51
CA LYS A 91 25.80 -40.15 4.00
C LYS A 91 27.01 -40.59 3.17
N LYS A 92 27.54 -39.72 2.31
CA LYS A 92 28.75 -39.99 1.51
C LYS A 92 29.98 -40.20 2.41
N LEU A 93 30.15 -39.37 3.44
CA LEU A 93 31.23 -39.51 4.42
C LEU A 93 31.13 -40.81 5.23
N GLU A 94 29.93 -41.26 5.58
CA GLU A 94 29.75 -42.55 6.26
C GLU A 94 30.02 -43.75 5.35
N GLU A 95 29.64 -43.69 4.06
CA GLU A 95 30.00 -44.73 3.09
C GLU A 95 31.51 -44.79 2.84
N GLU A 96 32.18 -43.65 2.74
CA GLU A 96 33.62 -43.59 2.50
C GLU A 96 34.42 -44.09 3.71
N LYS A 97 33.96 -43.80 4.94
CA LYS A 97 34.53 -44.38 6.18
C LYS A 97 34.34 -45.90 6.26
N LYS A 98 33.18 -46.43 5.84
CA LYS A 98 32.94 -47.88 5.81
C LYS A 98 33.79 -48.60 4.74
N LYS A 99 34.03 -47.96 3.59
CA LYS A 99 34.91 -48.50 2.53
C LYS A 99 36.37 -48.50 2.96
N THR A 100 36.85 -47.43 3.59
CA THR A 100 38.23 -47.34 4.10
C THR A 100 38.49 -48.28 5.29
N GLU A 101 37.48 -48.60 6.10
CA GLU A 101 37.60 -49.58 7.18
C GLU A 101 37.62 -51.04 6.69
N ALA A 102 36.88 -51.35 5.62
CA ALA A 102 36.93 -52.66 4.96
C ALA A 102 38.30 -52.90 4.27
N GLU A 103 38.89 -51.88 3.67
CA GLU A 103 40.20 -51.97 3.02
C GLU A 103 41.36 -52.11 4.02
N LYS A 104 41.24 -51.52 5.22
CA LYS A 104 42.22 -51.70 6.30
C LYS A 104 42.21 -53.12 6.91
N LYS A 105 41.05 -53.80 6.94
CA LYS A 105 40.95 -55.17 7.46
C LYS A 105 41.52 -56.22 6.49
N GLN A 106 41.57 -55.94 5.19
CA GLN A 106 42.25 -56.81 4.22
C GLN A 106 43.79 -56.67 4.24
N LYS A 107 44.35 -55.52 4.63
CA LYS A 107 45.81 -55.35 4.74
C LYS A 107 46.44 -55.94 6.01
N THR A 108 45.65 -56.36 6.99
CA THR A 108 46.14 -56.96 8.25
C THR A 108 46.09 -58.49 8.30
N SER A 109 45.52 -59.16 7.27
CA SER A 109 45.46 -60.63 7.21
C SER A 109 46.62 -61.29 6.47
N ASP A 110 47.45 -60.51 5.76
CA ASP A 110 48.63 -61.02 5.05
C ASP A 110 49.93 -60.55 5.73
N THR A 111 50.26 -61.15 6.87
CA THR A 111 51.66 -61.24 7.32
C THR A 111 51.88 -62.57 8.02
N PRO A 112 52.65 -63.51 7.44
CA PRO A 112 53.29 -64.56 8.21
C PRO A 112 54.60 -64.04 8.83
N PRO A 113 54.98 -64.53 10.02
CA PRO A 113 56.07 -63.99 10.82
C PRO A 113 57.43 -64.58 10.41
N ALA A 114 58.47 -63.76 10.27
CA ALA A 114 59.84 -64.23 10.14
C ALA A 114 60.64 -63.82 11.38
N ASN A 115 60.75 -64.80 12.28
CA ASN A 115 61.54 -64.80 13.49
C ASN A 115 62.99 -65.20 13.13
N GLY A 116 63.99 -64.43 13.61
CA GLY A 116 65.32 -64.97 13.94
C GLY A 116 66.50 -64.78 12.95
N ALA A 117 67.65 -64.44 13.56
CA ALA A 117 69.03 -64.83 13.23
C ALA A 117 69.97 -63.85 12.46
N LYS A 118 70.83 -63.20 13.26
CA LYS A 118 72.32 -63.19 13.23
C LYS A 118 73.11 -62.64 12.02
N THR A 119 73.92 -61.60 12.34
CA THR A 119 75.35 -61.35 12.01
C THR A 119 75.93 -61.87 10.69
N GLU A 120 76.43 -60.94 9.86
CA GLU A 120 77.86 -60.76 9.52
C GLU A 120 78.09 -59.34 8.98
#